data_AF-A0A318KP44-F1
#
_entry.id   AF-A0A318KP44-F1
#
_cell.length_a   1.000
_cell.length_b   1.000
_cell.length_c   1.000
_cell.angle_alpha   90.00
_cell.angle_beta   90.00
_cell.angle_gamma   90.00
#
_symmetry.space_group_name_H-M   'P 1'
#
loop_
_entity.id
_entity.type
_entity.pdbx_description
1 polymer ?
#
loop_
_entity_poly.entity_id
_entity_poly.type
_entity_poly.pdbx_seq_one_letter_code
_entity_poly.pdbx_strand_id
1 'polypeptide(L)'
;MNKQEFMQLLEQRIKLLPLSERHRLINFYNEALEDRIEEGMSEEDAVASLDGLDELSLNLYDEIKEEPIEKDKRTNIIPCAVKWFLIVLTSPIWLMIPVILLILLLVWGLLLVILLVFGLCFLIMAVCGIFLMPSVYSVNFPSFVVLTGTVLLSIGLAPWCWFGFKAWTPTFVNCCKSMPGWCLSQWQKAVKA
;
A
#
# COMPACT_ATOMS: atom_id res chain seq x y z
N MET A 1 -51.05 17.55 27.23
CA MET A 1 -50.10 17.99 26.18
C MET A 1 -50.77 17.71 24.86
N ASN A 2 -50.66 18.60 23.87
CA ASN A 2 -51.22 18.33 22.55
C ASN A 2 -50.27 17.39 21.75
N LYS A 3 -50.78 16.62 20.78
CA LYS A 3 -50.03 15.71 19.89
C LYS A 3 -48.77 16.38 19.30
N GLN A 4 -48.88 17.63 18.88
CA GLN A 4 -47.76 18.36 18.27
C GLN A 4 -46.63 18.64 19.27
N GLU A 5 -46.97 18.99 20.51
CA GLU A 5 -45.99 19.26 21.56
C GLU A 5 -45.28 17.97 22.00
N PHE A 6 -46.01 16.85 22.04
CA PHE A 6 -45.44 15.53 22.35
C PHE A 6 -44.39 15.09 21.31
N MET A 7 -44.71 15.23 20.01
CA MET A 7 -43.78 14.87 18.93
C MET A 7 -42.50 15.70 18.94
N GLN A 8 -42.61 17.00 19.23
CA GLN A 8 -41.45 17.89 19.33
C GLN A 8 -40.53 17.49 20.51
N LEU A 9 -41.11 17.13 21.65
CA LEU A 9 -40.34 16.68 22.81
C LEU A 9 -39.71 15.30 22.60
N LEU A 10 -40.41 14.39 21.91
CA LEU A 10 -39.87 13.09 21.52
C LEU A 10 -38.66 13.27 20.60
N GLU A 11 -38.76 14.10 19.56
CA GLU A 11 -37.67 14.38 18.61
C GLU A 11 -36.43 14.99 19.31
N GLN A 12 -36.63 15.90 20.27
CA GLN A 12 -35.54 16.48 21.04
C GLN A 12 -34.80 15.44 21.89
N ARG A 13 -35.51 14.48 22.49
CA ARG A 13 -34.92 13.46 23.36
C ARG A 13 -34.19 12.35 22.58
N ILE A 14 -34.69 11.98 21.40
CA ILE A 14 -34.09 10.94 20.54
C ILE A 14 -33.06 11.50 19.54
N LYS A 15 -32.63 12.76 19.69
CA LYS A 15 -31.68 13.42 18.79
C LYS A 15 -30.30 12.74 18.72
N LEU A 16 -29.92 12.01 19.77
CA LEU A 16 -28.65 11.28 19.82
C LEU A 16 -28.72 9.90 19.11
N LEU A 17 -29.91 9.43 18.73
CA LEU A 17 -30.08 8.17 18.00
C LEU A 17 -29.78 8.31 16.49
N PRO A 18 -29.37 7.22 15.81
CA PRO A 18 -29.20 7.17 14.36
C PRO A 18 -30.46 7.63 13.61
N LEU A 19 -30.28 8.27 12.45
CA LEU A 19 -31.39 8.89 11.70
C LEU A 19 -32.47 7.88 11.26
N SER A 20 -32.10 6.63 10.99
CA SER A 20 -33.02 5.56 10.59
C SER A 20 -33.97 5.16 11.71
N GLU A 21 -33.45 4.97 12.92
CA GLU A 21 -34.23 4.59 14.10
C GLU A 21 -35.13 5.74 14.57
N ARG A 22 -34.63 6.98 14.49
CA ARG A 22 -35.43 8.18 14.80
C ARG A 22 -36.72 8.22 13.98
N HIS A 23 -36.62 8.02 12.66
CA HIS A 23 -37.80 8.05 11.79
C HIS A 23 -38.76 6.90 12.10
N ARG A 24 -38.23 5.70 12.37
CA ARG A 24 -39.05 4.54 12.75
C ARG A 24 -39.83 4.81 14.04
N LEU A 25 -39.19 5.38 15.05
CA LEU A 25 -39.80 5.66 16.34
C LEU A 25 -40.87 6.74 16.24
N ILE A 26 -40.57 7.84 15.54
CA ILE A 26 -41.53 8.94 15.33
C ILE A 26 -42.77 8.42 14.59
N ASN A 27 -42.59 7.62 13.54
CA ASN A 27 -43.71 7.06 12.79
C ASN A 27 -44.55 6.12 13.66
N PHE A 28 -43.91 5.24 14.44
CA PHE A 28 -44.60 4.30 15.32
C PHE A 28 -45.48 5.01 16.36
N TYR A 29 -44.95 6.04 17.03
CA TYR A 29 -45.75 6.81 17.99
C TYR A 29 -46.81 7.67 17.32
N ASN A 30 -46.58 8.12 16.08
CA ASN A 30 -47.57 8.90 15.36
C ASN A 30 -48.75 8.02 14.95
N GLU A 31 -48.49 6.83 14.43
CA GLU A 31 -49.51 5.82 14.11
C GLU A 31 -50.27 5.39 15.36
N ALA A 32 -49.56 5.09 16.45
CA ALA A 32 -50.21 4.69 17.71
C ALA A 32 -51.05 5.81 18.35
N LEU A 33 -50.72 7.09 18.14
CA LEU A 33 -51.56 8.21 18.57
C LEU A 33 -52.75 8.41 17.62
N GLU A 34 -52.56 8.24 16.31
CA GLU A 34 -53.62 8.33 15.31
C GLU A 34 -54.68 7.25 15.52
N ASP A 35 -54.28 6.01 15.78
CA ASP A 35 -55.19 4.90 16.09
C ASP A 35 -56.08 5.23 17.30
N ARG A 36 -55.49 5.79 18.36
CA ARG A 36 -56.22 6.16 19.59
C ARG A 36 -57.18 7.33 19.38
N ILE A 37 -56.82 8.28 18.53
CA ILE A 37 -57.69 9.40 18.15
C ILE A 37 -58.85 8.89 17.28
N GLU A 38 -58.60 7.94 16.37
CA GLU A 38 -59.65 7.29 15.56
C GLU A 38 -60.61 6.44 16.40
N GLU A 39 -60.14 5.84 17.49
CA GLU A 39 -60.99 5.13 18.47
C GLU A 39 -61.87 6.07 19.33
N GLY A 40 -61.75 7.40 19.14
CA GLY A 40 -62.62 8.41 19.75
C GLY A 40 -62.10 9.00 21.06
N MET A 41 -60.82 8.81 21.40
CA MET A 41 -60.18 9.50 22.52
C MET A 41 -59.81 10.95 22.15
N SER A 42 -59.91 11.86 23.11
CA SER A 42 -59.41 13.23 22.95
C SER A 42 -57.88 13.22 22.81
N GLU A 43 -57.31 14.18 22.08
CA GLU A 43 -55.85 14.24 21.84
C GLU A 43 -55.07 14.28 23.16
N GLU A 44 -55.63 14.93 24.18
CA GLU A 44 -55.02 15.08 25.49
C GLU A 44 -55.01 13.77 26.29
N ASP A 45 -56.07 12.95 26.18
CA ASP A 45 -56.17 11.66 26.86
C ASP A 45 -55.31 10.59 26.18
N ALA A 46 -55.20 10.63 24.85
CA ALA A 46 -54.34 9.73 24.09
C ALA A 46 -52.86 9.91 24.47
N VAL A 47 -52.41 11.16 24.64
CA VAL A 47 -51.04 11.46 25.08
C VAL A 47 -50.82 11.12 26.56
N ALA A 48 -51.84 11.26 27.42
CA ALA A 48 -51.74 10.87 28.83
C ALA A 48 -51.71 9.35 29.05
N SER A 49 -52.28 8.57 28.12
CA SER A 49 -52.24 7.10 28.15
C SER A 49 -50.88 6.51 27.79
N LEU A 50 -50.01 7.29 27.17
CA LEU A 50 -48.62 6.93 26.89
C LEU A 50 -47.79 7.25 28.14
N ASP A 51 -47.53 6.21 28.93
CA ASP A 51 -46.77 6.31 30.18
C ASP A 51 -45.40 6.98 29.96
N GLY A 52 -44.95 7.72 30.97
CA GLY A 52 -44.08 8.90 30.87
C GLY A 52 -42.86 8.82 29.92
N LEU A 53 -42.69 9.89 29.14
CA LEU A 53 -41.59 10.17 28.22
C LEU A 53 -40.17 9.96 28.82
N ASP A 54 -40.06 9.96 30.15
CA ASP A 54 -38.81 9.73 30.88
C ASP A 54 -38.41 8.24 30.92
N GLU A 55 -39.33 7.31 31.20
CA GLU A 55 -39.04 5.86 31.20
C GLU A 55 -38.73 5.34 29.79
N LEU A 56 -39.41 5.92 28.79
CA LEU A 56 -39.26 5.57 27.39
C LEU A 56 -37.86 5.86 26.86
N SER A 57 -37.27 6.99 27.27
CA SER A 57 -35.91 7.34 26.86
C SER A 57 -34.86 6.40 27.46
N LEU A 58 -35.00 6.02 28.73
CA LEU A 58 -34.06 5.14 29.44
C LEU A 58 -34.05 3.72 28.86
N ASN A 59 -35.23 3.13 28.64
CA ASN A 59 -35.33 1.78 28.07
C ASN A 59 -34.78 1.71 26.64
N LEU A 60 -34.99 2.76 25.84
CA LEU A 60 -34.50 2.78 24.45
C LEU A 60 -32.97 2.86 24.36
N TYR A 61 -32.31 3.59 25.28
CA TYR A 61 -30.85 3.64 25.33
C TYR A 61 -30.24 2.30 25.79
N ASP A 62 -30.91 1.60 26.71
CA ASP A 62 -30.44 0.30 27.20
C ASP A 62 -30.65 -0.80 26.15
N GLU A 63 -31.75 -0.79 25.41
CA GLU A 63 -32.03 -1.78 24.34
C GLU A 63 -31.06 -1.64 23.15
N ILE A 64 -30.69 -0.41 22.76
CA ILE A 64 -29.72 -0.16 21.67
C ILE A 64 -28.28 -0.51 22.09
N LYS A 65 -27.97 -0.53 23.40
CA LYS A 65 -26.65 -0.93 23.88
C LYS A 65 -26.39 -2.42 23.74
N GLU A 66 -27.44 -3.23 23.70
CA GLU A 66 -27.35 -4.69 23.54
C GLU A 66 -27.31 -5.14 22.08
N GLU A 67 -27.85 -4.35 21.15
CA GLU A 67 -27.70 -4.62 19.71
C GLU A 67 -26.42 -3.96 19.18
N PRO A 68 -25.42 -4.73 18.70
CA PRO A 68 -24.24 -4.14 18.08
C PRO A 68 -24.71 -3.45 16.80
N ILE A 69 -24.77 -2.11 16.85
CA ILE A 69 -25.03 -1.22 15.72
C ILE A 69 -24.11 -1.66 14.59
N GLU A 70 -24.65 -2.45 13.66
CA GLU A 70 -23.99 -2.82 12.42
C GLU A 70 -23.86 -1.53 11.62
N LYS A 71 -22.73 -0.85 11.84
CA LYS A 71 -22.30 0.26 11.01
C LYS A 71 -22.19 -0.29 9.60
N ASP A 72 -23.18 0.05 8.76
CA ASP A 72 -23.15 -0.06 7.32
C ASP A 72 -21.94 0.70 6.77
N LYS A 73 -20.78 0.06 6.87
CA LYS A 73 -19.73 0.20 5.89
C LYS A 73 -20.11 -0.83 4.83
N ARG A 74 -20.56 -0.34 3.68
CA ARG A 74 -20.40 -1.01 2.38
C ARG A 74 -18.92 -1.35 2.19
N THR A 75 -18.50 -2.40 2.87
CA THR A 75 -17.29 -3.12 2.58
C THR A 75 -17.69 -4.05 1.46
N ASN A 76 -16.98 -4.00 0.34
CA ASN A 76 -16.99 -5.12 -0.60
C ASN A 76 -16.48 -6.33 0.20
N ILE A 77 -17.40 -7.08 0.82
CA ILE A 77 -17.09 -8.33 1.49
C ILE A 77 -16.89 -9.32 0.35
N ILE A 78 -15.69 -9.29 -0.23
CA ILE A 78 -15.22 -10.38 -1.07
C ILE A 78 -15.34 -11.62 -0.19
N PRO A 79 -16.15 -12.62 -0.57
CA PRO A 79 -16.39 -13.78 0.26
C PRO A 79 -15.05 -14.42 0.60
N CYS A 80 -14.87 -14.85 1.85
CA CYS A 80 -13.58 -15.38 2.34
C CYS A 80 -12.98 -16.44 1.40
N ALA A 81 -13.82 -17.21 0.71
CA ALA A 81 -13.42 -18.15 -0.33
C ALA A 81 -12.74 -17.50 -1.53
N VAL A 82 -13.26 -16.40 -2.08
CA VAL A 82 -12.65 -15.67 -3.20
C VAL A 82 -11.37 -14.98 -2.76
N LYS A 83 -11.32 -14.48 -1.53
CA LYS A 83 -10.10 -13.89 -0.95
C LYS A 83 -8.99 -14.93 -0.78
N TRP A 84 -9.33 -16.12 -0.28
CA TRP A 84 -8.41 -17.26 -0.22
C TRP A 84 -7.98 -17.74 -1.61
N PHE A 85 -8.91 -17.78 -2.56
CA PHE A 85 -8.60 -18.15 -3.95
C PHE A 85 -7.66 -17.14 -4.63
N LEU A 86 -7.87 -15.83 -4.42
CA LEU A 86 -6.98 -14.76 -4.88
C LEU A 86 -5.59 -14.87 -4.27
N ILE A 87 -5.48 -15.16 -2.97
CA ILE A 87 -4.20 -15.35 -2.28
C ILE A 87 -3.47 -16.58 -2.84
N VAL A 88 -4.16 -17.69 -3.08
CA VAL A 88 -3.55 -18.90 -3.66
C VAL A 88 -3.11 -18.66 -5.10
N LEU A 89 -3.88 -17.89 -5.87
CA LEU A 89 -3.55 -17.56 -7.27
C LEU A 89 -2.39 -16.55 -7.38
N THR A 90 -2.28 -15.62 -6.43
CA THR A 90 -1.18 -14.64 -6.39
C THR A 90 0.06 -15.13 -5.63
N SER A 91 -0.07 -16.11 -4.74
CA SER A 91 1.03 -16.75 -4.01
C SER A 91 2.21 -17.19 -4.89
N PRO A 92 2.02 -17.88 -6.04
CA PRO A 92 3.15 -18.26 -6.90
C PRO A 92 3.92 -17.05 -7.43
N ILE A 93 3.25 -15.92 -7.70
CA ILE A 93 3.90 -14.69 -8.21
C ILE A 93 4.77 -14.05 -7.13
N TRP A 94 4.34 -14.11 -5.88
CA TRP A 94 5.07 -13.55 -4.73
C TRP A 94 6.34 -14.32 -4.40
N LEU A 95 6.33 -15.63 -4.63
CA LEU A 95 7.50 -16.49 -4.43
C LEU A 95 8.56 -16.30 -5.53
N MET A 96 8.17 -15.82 -6.72
CA MET A 96 9.11 -15.54 -7.82
C MET A 96 9.91 -14.24 -7.62
N ILE A 97 9.39 -13.26 -6.89
CA ILE A 97 10.05 -11.96 -6.66
C ILE A 97 11.43 -12.10 -5.98
N PRO A 98 11.59 -12.81 -4.84
CA PRO A 98 12.90 -12.99 -4.23
C PRO A 98 13.87 -13.76 -5.12
N VAL A 99 13.36 -14.68 -5.95
CA VAL A 99 14.18 -15.42 -6.92
C VAL A 99 14.70 -14.49 -8.01
N ILE A 100 13.84 -13.62 -8.56
CA ILE A 100 14.25 -12.61 -9.54
C ILE A 100 15.26 -11.64 -8.95
N LEU A 101 15.06 -11.19 -7.70
CA LEU A 101 16.00 -10.31 -7.00
C LEU A 101 17.35 -11.00 -6.79
N LEU A 102 17.35 -12.29 -6.42
CA LEU A 102 18.58 -13.08 -6.25
C LEU A 102 19.34 -13.22 -7.58
N ILE A 103 18.63 -13.57 -8.66
CA ILE A 103 19.23 -13.67 -10.01
C ILE A 103 19.82 -12.32 -10.42
N LEU A 104 19.08 -11.23 -10.22
CA LEU A 104 19.55 -9.89 -10.53
C LEU A 104 20.82 -9.55 -9.75
N LEU A 105 20.85 -9.85 -8.45
CA LEU A 105 22.03 -9.64 -7.61
C LEU A 105 23.22 -10.47 -8.07
N LEU A 106 23.01 -11.72 -8.47
CA LEU A 106 24.06 -12.59 -9.02
C LEU A 106 24.63 -12.05 -10.34
N VAL A 107 23.76 -11.64 -11.28
CA VAL A 107 24.17 -11.05 -12.56
C VAL A 107 24.97 -9.76 -12.33
N TRP A 108 24.51 -8.92 -11.40
CA TRP A 108 25.22 -7.71 -11.03
C TRP A 108 26.55 -7.96 -10.35
N GLY A 109 26.62 -8.96 -9.45
CA GLY A 109 27.87 -9.40 -8.84
C GLY A 109 28.87 -9.92 -9.88
N LEU A 110 28.40 -10.72 -10.84
CA LEU A 110 29.23 -11.22 -11.93
C LEU A 110 29.77 -10.09 -12.80
N LEU A 111 28.92 -9.13 -13.19
CA LEU A 111 29.34 -7.95 -13.95
C LEU A 111 30.42 -7.16 -13.21
N LEU A 112 30.28 -7.05 -11.88
CA LEU A 112 31.24 -6.39 -11.00
C LEU A 112 32.61 -7.07 -11.02
N VAL A 113 32.63 -8.40 -10.89
CA VAL A 113 33.86 -9.20 -10.96
C VAL A 113 34.52 -9.05 -12.32
N ILE A 114 33.75 -9.16 -13.41
CA ILE A 114 34.26 -8.99 -14.78
C ILE A 114 34.92 -7.60 -14.92
N LEU A 115 34.24 -6.55 -14.51
CA LEU A 115 34.73 -5.18 -14.64
C LEU A 115 36.00 -4.95 -13.80
N LEU A 116 36.08 -5.53 -12.61
CA LEU A 116 37.27 -5.47 -11.75
C LEU A 116 38.45 -6.22 -12.39
N VAL A 117 38.24 -7.42 -12.92
CA VAL A 117 39.28 -8.21 -13.60
C VAL A 117 39.79 -7.47 -14.84
N PHE A 118 38.89 -6.94 -15.67
CA PHE A 118 39.27 -6.13 -16.83
C PHE A 118 40.06 -4.89 -16.42
N GLY A 119 39.62 -4.16 -15.40
CA GLY A 119 40.34 -3.00 -14.87
C GLY A 119 41.77 -3.35 -14.41
N LEU A 120 41.94 -4.48 -13.72
CA LEU A 120 43.25 -5.00 -13.30
C LEU A 120 44.11 -5.39 -14.49
N CYS A 121 43.55 -6.08 -15.50
CA CYS A 121 44.26 -6.43 -16.72
C CYS A 121 44.77 -5.19 -17.45
N PHE A 122 43.95 -4.15 -17.62
CA PHE A 122 44.37 -2.90 -18.25
C PHE A 122 45.47 -2.19 -17.45
N LEU A 123 45.41 -2.22 -16.11
CA LEU A 123 46.44 -1.64 -15.27
C LEU A 123 47.78 -2.39 -15.43
N ILE A 124 47.74 -3.73 -15.39
CA ILE A 124 48.93 -4.56 -15.58
C ILE A 124 49.53 -4.32 -16.97
N MET A 125 48.69 -4.29 -18.01
CA MET A 125 49.13 -3.99 -19.39
C MET A 125 49.78 -2.61 -19.49
N ALA A 126 49.22 -1.58 -18.83
CA ALA A 126 49.81 -0.25 -18.80
C ALA A 126 51.20 -0.26 -18.13
N VAL A 127 51.32 -0.88 -16.95
CA VAL A 127 52.58 -0.94 -16.20
C VAL A 127 53.63 -1.74 -16.95
N CYS A 128 53.31 -2.97 -17.37
CA CYS A 128 54.22 -3.81 -18.14
C CYS A 128 54.62 -3.14 -19.46
N GLY A 129 53.68 -2.49 -20.15
CA GLY A 129 53.95 -1.79 -21.40
C GLY A 129 54.93 -0.63 -21.21
N ILE A 130 54.81 0.16 -20.13
CA ILE A 130 55.77 1.23 -19.81
C ILE A 130 57.17 0.67 -19.55
N PHE A 131 57.29 -0.41 -18.78
CA PHE A 131 58.58 -1.04 -18.50
C PHE A 131 59.25 -1.64 -19.75
N LEU A 132 58.47 -2.12 -20.71
CA LEU A 132 58.96 -2.70 -21.97
C LEU A 132 59.26 -1.65 -23.05
N MET A 133 58.89 -0.38 -22.87
CA MET A 133 59.15 0.68 -23.86
C MET A 133 60.63 0.80 -24.27
N PRO A 134 61.61 0.84 -23.34
CA PRO A 134 63.01 1.04 -23.71
C PRO A 134 63.60 -0.15 -24.48
N SER A 135 63.15 -1.37 -24.19
CA SER A 135 63.63 -2.59 -24.85
C SER A 135 63.01 -2.79 -26.22
N VAL A 136 61.75 -2.38 -26.43
CA VAL A 136 61.11 -2.48 -27.76
C VAL A 136 61.61 -1.39 -28.71
N TYR A 137 61.96 -0.22 -28.20
CA TYR A 137 62.55 0.87 -28.99
C TYR A 137 63.88 0.49 -29.64
N SER A 138 64.72 -0.30 -28.94
CA SER A 138 66.02 -0.71 -29.47
C SER A 138 65.94 -1.79 -30.56
N VAL A 139 64.81 -2.48 -30.67
CA VAL A 139 64.61 -3.57 -31.64
C VAL A 139 63.90 -3.06 -32.89
N ASN A 140 62.72 -2.45 -32.76
CA ASN A 140 61.87 -2.05 -33.89
C ASN A 140 61.00 -0.82 -33.57
N PHE A 141 61.18 0.26 -34.33
CA PHE A 141 60.38 1.49 -34.19
C PHE A 141 58.86 1.27 -34.40
N PRO A 142 58.39 0.48 -35.39
CA PRO A 142 56.94 0.25 -35.56
C PRO A 142 56.30 -0.46 -34.36
N SER A 143 56.98 -1.43 -33.77
CA SER A 143 56.51 -2.15 -32.58
C SER A 143 56.41 -1.23 -31.37
N PHE A 144 57.33 -0.26 -31.24
CA PHE A 144 57.28 0.77 -30.20
C PHE A 144 56.05 1.68 -30.34
N VAL A 145 55.69 2.09 -31.56
CA VAL A 145 54.48 2.91 -31.81
C VAL A 145 53.21 2.14 -31.44
N VAL A 146 53.10 0.87 -31.83
CA VAL A 146 51.96 0.01 -31.46
C VAL A 146 51.86 -0.15 -29.95
N LEU A 147 52.98 -0.46 -29.28
CA LEU A 147 53.02 -0.60 -27.82
C LEU A 147 52.55 0.69 -27.14
N THR A 148 53.02 1.85 -27.62
CA THR A 148 52.63 3.16 -27.08
C THR A 148 51.13 3.40 -27.22
N GLY A 149 50.54 3.06 -28.37
CA GLY A 149 49.09 3.12 -28.58
C GLY A 149 48.32 2.21 -27.62
N THR A 150 48.79 0.98 -27.40
CA THR A 150 48.12 0.05 -26.46
C THR A 150 48.20 0.51 -25.01
N VAL A 151 49.34 1.06 -24.58
CA VAL A 151 49.51 1.62 -23.24
C VAL A 151 48.60 2.83 -23.05
N LEU A 152 48.55 3.75 -24.01
CA LEU A 152 47.69 4.93 -23.92
C LEU A 152 46.19 4.55 -23.86
N LEU A 153 45.77 3.57 -24.67
CA LEU A 153 44.41 3.02 -24.62
C LEU A 153 44.10 2.39 -23.27
N SER A 154 45.01 1.59 -22.73
CA SER A 154 44.81 0.92 -21.44
C SER A 154 44.69 1.91 -20.27
N ILE A 155 45.47 2.99 -20.28
CA ILE A 155 45.40 4.08 -19.29
C ILE A 155 44.07 4.85 -19.42
N GLY A 156 43.55 5.02 -20.63
CA GLY A 156 42.27 5.70 -20.86
C GLY A 156 41.05 4.86 -20.46
N LEU A 157 41.11 3.53 -20.66
CA LEU A 157 39.98 2.63 -20.38
C LEU A 157 39.87 2.24 -18.90
N ALA A 158 40.98 2.13 -18.18
CA ALA A 158 40.97 1.70 -16.77
C ALA A 158 40.14 2.61 -15.83
N PRO A 159 40.23 3.96 -15.90
CA PRO A 159 39.39 4.86 -15.11
C PRO A 159 37.94 4.81 -15.55
N TRP A 160 37.66 4.58 -16.83
CA TRP A 160 36.31 4.58 -17.36
C TRP A 160 35.48 3.42 -16.79
N CYS A 161 36.10 2.25 -16.60
CA CYS A 161 35.50 1.13 -15.87
C CYS A 161 35.11 1.55 -14.44
N TRP A 162 36.00 2.23 -13.71
CA TRP A 162 35.74 2.68 -12.34
C TRP A 162 34.64 3.74 -12.25
N PHE A 163 34.64 4.73 -13.14
CA PHE A 163 33.62 5.77 -13.18
C PHE A 163 32.25 5.23 -13.60
N GLY A 164 32.21 4.34 -14.60
CA GLY A 164 31.00 3.65 -15.02
C GLY A 164 30.38 2.85 -13.88
N PHE A 165 31.21 2.11 -13.14
CA PHE A 165 30.78 1.40 -11.93
C PHE A 165 30.20 2.36 -10.89
N LYS A 166 30.94 3.41 -10.51
CA LYS A 166 30.49 4.36 -9.47
C LYS A 166 29.16 5.04 -9.81
N ALA A 167 28.91 5.31 -11.09
CA ALA A 167 27.66 5.92 -11.54
C ALA A 167 26.48 4.94 -11.49
N TRP A 168 26.69 3.66 -11.78
CA TRP A 168 25.60 2.67 -11.90
C TRP A 168 25.24 1.98 -10.58
N THR A 169 26.20 1.81 -9.67
CA THR A 169 25.97 1.20 -8.34
C THR A 169 24.83 1.85 -7.53
N PRO A 170 24.74 3.19 -7.37
CA PRO A 170 23.66 3.79 -6.58
C PRO A 170 22.29 3.58 -7.22
N THR A 171 22.20 3.63 -8.56
CA THR A 171 20.97 3.38 -9.31
C THR A 171 20.49 1.94 -9.12
N PHE A 172 21.42 0.98 -9.18
CA PHE A 172 21.11 -0.42 -8.94
C PHE A 172 20.64 -0.67 -7.50
N VAL A 173 21.35 -0.13 -6.51
CA VAL A 173 20.99 -0.29 -5.10
C VAL A 173 19.64 0.35 -4.80
N ASN A 174 19.33 1.52 -5.37
CA ASN A 174 18.03 2.16 -5.21
C ASN A 174 16.90 1.35 -5.86
N CYS A 175 17.15 0.73 -7.01
CA CYS A 175 16.20 -0.16 -7.67
C CYS A 175 15.89 -1.39 -6.80
N CYS A 176 16.93 -2.05 -6.28
CA CYS A 176 16.78 -3.18 -5.36
C CYS A 176 16.07 -2.81 -4.05
N LYS A 177 16.26 -1.60 -3.52
CA LYS A 177 15.56 -1.11 -2.32
C LYS A 177 14.10 -0.74 -2.60
N SER A 178 13.80 -0.22 -3.78
CA SER A 178 12.45 0.20 -4.17
C SER A 178 11.56 -0.98 -4.54
N MET A 179 12.13 -2.04 -5.13
CA MET A 179 11.40 -3.22 -5.60
C MET A 179 10.50 -3.90 -4.54
N PRO A 180 10.96 -4.17 -3.30
CA PRO A 180 10.12 -4.79 -2.27
C PRO A 180 8.92 -3.92 -1.87
N GLY A 181 9.14 -2.61 -1.71
CA GLY A 181 8.09 -1.66 -1.33
C GLY A 181 7.05 -1.47 -2.43
N TRP A 182 7.51 -1.38 -3.69
CA TRP A 182 6.61 -1.34 -4.85
C TRP A 182 5.78 -2.62 -4.95
N CYS A 183 6.41 -3.79 -4.80
CA CYS A 183 5.68 -5.06 -4.79
C CYS A 183 4.64 -5.09 -3.67
N LEU A 184 5.00 -4.70 -2.45
CA LEU A 184 4.09 -4.69 -1.30
C LEU A 184 2.86 -3.80 -1.56
N SER A 185 3.08 -2.65 -2.21
CA SER A 185 1.99 -1.76 -2.60
C SER A 185 1.05 -2.40 -3.62
N GLN A 186 1.58 -3.17 -4.58
CA GLN A 186 0.76 -3.89 -5.56
C GLN A 186 -0.01 -5.04 -4.92
N TRP A 187 0.57 -5.73 -3.95
CA TRP A 187 -0.15 -6.73 -3.16
C TRP A 187 -1.35 -6.13 -2.42
N GLN A 188 -1.11 -5.01 -1.74
CA GLN A 188 -2.15 -4.35 -0.95
C GLN A 188 -3.30 -3.85 -1.83
N LYS A 189 -3.01 -3.46 -3.07
CA LYS A 189 -4.05 -3.14 -4.07
C LYS A 189 -4.81 -4.39 -4.49
N ALA A 190 -4.12 -5.48 -4.79
CA ALA A 190 -4.75 -6.74 -5.22
C ALA A 190 -5.58 -7.44 -4.11
N VAL A 191 -5.22 -7.27 -2.83
CA VAL A 191 -5.97 -7.83 -1.69
C VAL A 191 -7.18 -6.98 -1.32
N LYS A 192 -7.19 -5.69 -1.67
CA LYS A 192 -8.29 -4.75 -1.39
C LYS A 192 -9.29 -4.59 -2.54
N ALA A 193 -8.90 -4.97 -3.76
CA ALA A 193 -9.77 -5.01 -4.94
C ALA A 193 -10.62 -6.28 -4.95
#